data_AF-A0A6P9CZY6-F1
#
_entry.id   AF-A0A6P9CZY6-F1
#
_cell.length_a   1.000
_cell.length_b   1.000
_cell.length_c   1.000
_cell.angle_alpha   90.00
_cell.angle_beta   90.00
_cell.angle_gamma   90.00
#
_symmetry.space_group_name_H-M   'P 1'
#
loop_
_entity.id
_entity.type
_entity.pdbx_description
1 polymer ?
#
loop_
_entity_poly.entity_id
_entity_poly.type
_entity_poly.pdbx_seq_one_letter_code
_entity_poly.pdbx_strand_id
1 'polypeptide(L)' 'MSYWRQAGLSYIRYSQICAKAVRAALKPQFKAEAEKASGSNVKIIKPKKD' A
#
# COMPACT_ATOMS: atom_id res chain seq x y z
N MET A 1 -12.67 5.02 -18.87
CA MET A 1 -12.24 5.24 -17.48
C MET A 1 -11.74 3.91 -16.92
N SER A 2 -10.63 3.87 -16.21
CA SER A 2 -10.11 2.61 -15.67
C SER A 2 -11.02 2.03 -14.58
N TYR A 3 -11.17 0.71 -14.52
CA TYR A 3 -12.07 0.02 -13.59
C TYR A 3 -11.81 0.38 -12.12
N TRP A 4 -10.55 0.46 -11.71
CA TRP A 4 -10.19 0.82 -10.33
C TRP A 4 -10.61 2.24 -9.94
N ARG A 5 -10.68 3.18 -10.88
CA ARG A 5 -11.23 4.52 -10.64
C ARG A 5 -12.74 4.48 -10.45
N GLN A 6 -13.44 3.66 -11.23
CA GLN A 6 -14.88 3.45 -11.08
C GLN A 6 -15.22 2.78 -9.74
N ALA A 7 -14.36 1.88 -9.26
CA ALA A 7 -14.45 1.25 -7.94
C ALA A 7 -14.04 2.17 -6.76
N GLY A 8 -13.81 3.47 -7.01
CA GLY A 8 -13.52 4.45 -5.96
C GLY A 8 -12.10 4.36 -5.37
N LEU A 9 -11.16 3.66 -6.02
CA LEU A 9 -9.77 3.67 -5.57
C LEU A 9 -9.08 4.98 -5.95
N SER A 10 -8.49 5.63 -4.95
CA SER A 10 -7.48 6.66 -5.21
C SER A 10 -6.25 6.03 -5.83
N TYR A 11 -5.51 6.80 -6.63
CA TYR A 11 -4.26 6.33 -7.23
C TYR A 11 -3.26 5.82 -6.18
N ILE A 12 -3.17 6.50 -5.03
CA ILE A 12 -2.30 6.10 -3.92
C ILE A 12 -2.68 4.71 -3.39
N ARG A 13 -3.98 4.43 -3.23
CA ARG A 13 -4.43 3.10 -2.77
C ARG A 13 -4.19 2.04 -3.84
N TYR A 14 -4.46 2.36 -5.11
CA TYR A 14 -4.19 1.47 -6.24
C TYR A 14 -2.70 1.09 -6.31
N SER A 15 -1.79 2.06 -6.27
CA SER A 15 -0.35 1.81 -6.35
C SER A 15 0.16 1.00 -5.16
N GLN A 16 -0.35 1.24 -3.95
CA GLN A 16 -0.03 0.43 -2.77
C GLN A 16 -0.45 -1.04 -2.93
N ILE A 17 -1.62 -1.32 -3.51
CA ILE A 17 -2.09 -2.69 -3.76
C ILE A 17 -1.19 -3.39 -4.77
N CYS A 18 -0.88 -2.74 -5.90
CA CYS A 18 0.03 -3.30 -6.91
C CYS A 18 1.41 -3.60 -6.31
N ALA A 19 1.95 -2.66 -5.53
CA ALA A 19 3.24 -2.84 -4.89
C ALA A 19 3.24 -4.01 -3.89
N LYS A 20 2.12 -4.28 -3.20
CA LYS A 20 1.98 -5.47 -2.34
C LYS A 20 1.98 -6.77 -3.16
N ALA A 21 1.21 -6.81 -4.24
CA ALA A 21 1.14 -7.99 -5.13
C ALA A 21 2.51 -8.34 -5.71
N VAL A 22 3.26 -7.33 -6.18
CA VAL A 22 4.62 -7.52 -6.72
C VAL A 22 5.57 -8.10 -5.66
N ARG A 23 5.53 -7.56 -4.43
CA ARG A 23 6.38 -8.07 -3.34
C ARG A 23 6.04 -9.51 -2.94
N ALA A 24 4.76 -9.85 -2.94
CA ALA A 24 4.33 -11.21 -2.62
C ALA A 24 4.84 -12.25 -3.64
N ALA A 25 5.02 -11.83 -4.89
CA ALA A 25 5.54 -12.64 -5.99
C ALA A 25 7.08 -12.72 -6.08
N LEU A 26 7.82 -12.01 -5.22
CA LEU A 26 9.29 -12.06 -5.21
C LEU A 26 9.81 -13.40 -4.69
N LYS A 27 11.00 -13.78 -5.16
CA LYS A 27 11.76 -14.92 -4.59
C LYS A 27 12.03 -14.70 -3.10
N PRO A 28 12.06 -15.76 -2.27
CA PRO A 28 12.24 -15.64 -0.82
C PRO A 28 13.45 -14.81 -0.41
N GLN A 29 14.57 -14.94 -1.14
CA GLN A 29 15.81 -14.19 -0.90
C GLN A 29 15.66 -12.66 -0.95
N PHE A 30 14.67 -12.13 -1.68
CA PHE A 30 14.43 -10.68 -1.81
C PHE A 30 13.19 -10.21 -1.05
N LYS A 31 12.33 -11.15 -0.65
CA LYS A 31 11.03 -10.85 -0.04
C LYS A 31 11.18 -10.17 1.31
N ALA A 32 12.12 -10.63 2.14
CA ALA A 32 12.35 -10.08 3.48
C ALA A 32 12.75 -8.60 3.47
N GLU A 33 13.58 -8.18 2.52
CA GLU A 33 13.97 -6.77 2.37
C GLU A 33 12.81 -5.92 1.84
N ALA A 34 12.08 -6.46 0.86
CA ALA A 34 10.94 -5.77 0.27
C ALA A 34 9.78 -5.58 1.26
N GLU A 35 9.57 -6.54 2.18
CA GLU A 35 8.57 -6.46 3.24
C GLU A 35 8.90 -5.38 4.29
N LYS A 36 10.18 -5.19 4.64
CA LYS A 36 10.59 -4.08 5.53
C LYS A 36 10.14 -2.72 5.00
N ALA A 37 10.24 -2.51 3.69
CA ALA A 37 9.81 -1.26 3.04
C ALA A 37 8.27 -1.10 2.94
N SER A 38 7.48 -2.13 3.25
CA SER A 38 6.02 -2.08 3.16
C SER A 38 5.35 -1.49 4.41
N GLY A 39 6.08 -1.31 5.51
CA GLY A 39 5.53 -0.83 6.78
C GLY A 39 5.10 0.64 6.72
N SER A 40 3.91 0.94 7.24
CA SER A 40 3.49 2.32 7.53
C SER A 40 4.00 2.71 8.93
N ASN A 41 5.06 3.52 8.99
CA ASN A 41 5.62 4.03 10.25
C ASN A 41 4.88 5.25 10.81
N VAL A 42 3.82 5.71 10.13
CA VAL A 42 3.08 6.92 10.50
C VAL A 42 1.79 6.54 11.20
N LYS A 43 1.59 7.05 12.41
CA LYS A 43 0.32 6.99 13.15
C LYS A 43 -0.43 8.30 12.95
N ILE A 44 -1.65 8.23 12.42
CA ILE A 44 -2.51 9.40 12.27
C ILE A 44 -3.35 9.53 13.54
N ILE A 45 -3.22 10.66 14.24
CA ILE A 45 -4.05 11.00 15.39
C ILE A 45 -5.08 12.02 14.92
N LYS A 46 -6.36 11.74 15.14
CA LYS A 46 -7.41 12.75 14.93
C LYS A 46 -7.54 13.57 16.22
N PRO A 47 -7.22 14.87 16.22
CA PRO A 47 -7.48 15.70 17.38
C PRO A 47 -9.00 15.77 17.60
N LYS A 48 -9.43 15.68 18.86
CA LYS A 48 -10.81 15.99 19.25
C LYS A 48 -11.01 17.49 19.01
N LYS A 49 -12.08 17.85 18.31
CA LYS A 49 -12.48 19.24 18.12
C LYS A 49 -13.39 19.58 19.29
N ASP A 50 -12.95 20.50 20.15
CA ASP A 50 -13.79 21.16 21.16
C ASP A 50 -14.91 21.97 20.49
#